data_AF-A0A3C0CW16-F1
#
_entry.id   AF-A0A3C0CW16-F1
#
_cell.length_a   1.000
_cell.length_b   1.000
_cell.length_c   1.000
_cell.angle_alpha   90.00
_cell.angle_beta   90.00
_cell.angle_gamma   90.00
#
_symmetry.space_group_name_H-M   'P 1'
#
loop_
_entity.id
_entity.type
_entity.pdbx_description
1 polymer ?
#
loop_
_entity_poly.entity_id
_entity_poly.type
_entity_poly.pdbx_seq_one_letter_code
_entity_poly.pdbx_strand_id
1 'polypeptide(L)'
;IVPTGSLALDIALGVGGIPRGRITEIYGQESSGKTTLGYHLVAEVQRRGGIAAFVDAEHAVDPVYAKNLGVDVDQLLISQPDTGEEALEIVDAFIRSGAVDVVVLDSVAALVPKAEIEGEMGDSHMGLQA
;
A
#
# COMPACT_ATOMS: atom_id res chain seq x y z
N ILE A 1 15.61 5.52 -6.13
CA ILE A 1 14.86 4.27 -6.35
C ILE A 1 14.77 3.48 -5.04
N VAL A 2 13.80 2.58 -4.95
CA VAL A 2 13.64 1.58 -3.89
C VAL A 2 13.71 0.20 -4.57
N PRO A 3 14.64 -0.69 -4.23
CA PRO A 3 14.64 -2.04 -4.78
C PRO A 3 13.37 -2.77 -4.39
N THR A 4 12.99 -3.75 -5.21
CA THR A 4 11.76 -4.52 -5.00
C THR A 4 11.92 -5.67 -4.02
N GLY A 5 13.15 -5.98 -3.60
CA GLY A 5 13.49 -7.21 -2.88
C GLY A 5 13.64 -8.43 -3.81
N SER A 6 13.40 -8.26 -5.12
CA SER A 6 13.60 -9.27 -6.16
C SER A 6 14.59 -8.78 -7.20
N LEU A 7 15.77 -9.41 -7.24
CA LEU A 7 16.82 -9.08 -8.22
C LEU A 7 16.30 -9.18 -9.66
N ALA A 8 15.50 -10.21 -9.95
CA ALA A 8 14.93 -10.40 -11.27
C ALA A 8 14.00 -9.25 -11.68
N LEU A 9 13.18 -8.76 -10.75
CA LEU A 9 12.27 -7.66 -11.01
C LEU A 9 13.02 -6.32 -11.13
N ASP A 10 14.02 -6.07 -10.28
CA ASP A 10 14.85 -4.87 -10.36
C ASP A 10 15.57 -4.75 -11.71
N ILE A 11 16.05 -5.88 -12.24
CA ILE A 11 16.63 -5.96 -13.59
C ILE A 11 15.55 -5.69 -14.65
N ALA A 12 14.37 -6.32 -14.52
CA ALA A 12 13.29 -6.17 -15.50
C ALA A 12 12.75 -4.73 -15.57
N LEU A 13 12.75 -4.00 -14.46
CA LEU A 13 12.37 -2.58 -14.42
C LEU A 13 13.39 -1.66 -15.14
N GLY A 14 14.59 -2.15 -15.46
CA GLY A 14 15.63 -1.42 -16.20
C GLY A 14 16.32 -0.29 -15.43
N VAL A 15 15.71 0.17 -14.34
CA VAL A 15 16.22 1.24 -13.47
C VAL A 15 16.67 0.73 -12.09
N GLY A 16 16.56 -0.58 -11.83
CA GLY A 16 17.03 -1.23 -10.60
C GLY A 16 16.06 -1.16 -9.41
N GLY A 17 14.78 -0.85 -9.64
CA GLY A 17 13.75 -0.81 -8.61
C GLY A 17 12.63 0.19 -8.89
N ILE A 18 11.76 0.43 -7.91
CA ILE A 18 10.66 1.38 -8.00
C ILE A 18 11.18 2.84 -7.86
N PRO A 19 10.78 3.77 -8.75
CA PRO A 19 11.18 5.17 -8.66
C PRO A 19 10.53 5.87 -7.45
N ARG A 20 11.33 6.66 -6.72
CA ARG A 20 10.83 7.48 -5.60
C ARG A 20 10.03 8.68 -6.13
N GLY A 21 9.05 9.14 -5.36
CA GLY A 21 8.20 10.28 -5.72
C GLY A 21 7.28 10.03 -6.92
N ARG A 22 6.95 8.76 -7.17
CA ARG A 22 6.05 8.32 -8.25
C ARG A 22 5.01 7.37 -7.68
N ILE A 23 3.84 7.34 -8.30
CA ILE A 23 2.82 6.32 -8.06
C ILE A 23 3.18 5.09 -8.90
N THR A 24 3.10 3.90 -8.31
CA THR A 24 3.33 2.62 -8.98
C THR A 24 2.19 1.67 -8.64
N GLU A 25 1.62 1.04 -9.65
CA GLU A 25 0.54 0.07 -9.49
C GLU A 25 1.08 -1.36 -9.64
N ILE A 26 0.69 -2.23 -8.71
CA ILE A 26 0.95 -3.68 -8.77
C ILE A 26 -0.41 -4.36 -8.77
N TYR A 27 -0.82 -4.90 -9.92
CA TYR A 27 -2.11 -5.57 -10.08
C TYR A 27 -1.93 -7.05 -10.44
N GLY A 28 -2.96 -7.84 -10.16
CA GLY A 28 -2.95 -9.28 -10.36
C GLY A 28 -4.06 -9.98 -9.58
N GLN A 29 -4.28 -11.25 -9.88
CA GLN A 29 -5.28 -12.08 -9.20
C GLN A 29 -5.04 -12.13 -7.68
N GLU A 30 -6.08 -12.50 -6.93
CA GLU A 30 -5.93 -12.86 -5.52
C GLU A 30 -4.83 -13.92 -5.36
N SER A 31 -4.06 -13.82 -4.27
CA SER A 31 -2.93 -14.71 -3.98
C SER A 31 -1.78 -14.71 -5.01
N SER A 32 -1.72 -13.77 -5.95
CA SER A 32 -0.61 -13.65 -6.91
C SER A 32 0.69 -13.06 -6.32
N GLY A 33 0.71 -12.74 -5.00
CA GLY A 33 1.88 -12.19 -4.31
C GLY A 33 1.97 -10.66 -4.26
N LYS A 34 0.87 -9.93 -4.51
CA LYS A 34 0.84 -8.45 -4.47
C LYS A 34 1.26 -7.91 -3.10
N THR A 35 0.56 -8.31 -2.05
CA THR A 35 0.84 -7.93 -0.66
C THR A 35 2.25 -8.37 -0.22
N THR A 36 2.69 -9.57 -0.63
CA THR A 36 4.06 -10.04 -0.40
C THR A 36 5.10 -9.09 -1.01
N LEU A 37 4.89 -8.64 -2.24
CA LEU A 37 5.76 -7.66 -2.88
C LEU A 37 5.69 -6.29 -2.17
N GLY A 38 4.51 -5.89 -1.71
CA GLY A 38 4.32 -4.71 -0.85
C GLY A 38 5.18 -4.77 0.42
N TYR A 39 5.16 -5.89 1.14
CA TYR A 39 6.02 -6.09 2.31
C TYR A 39 7.51 -6.10 1.98
N HIS A 40 7.92 -6.66 0.85
CA HIS A 40 9.32 -6.57 0.42
C HIS A 40 9.76 -5.12 0.17
N LEU A 41 8.90 -4.28 -0.43
CA LEU A 41 9.19 -2.86 -0.62
C LEU A 41 9.34 -2.12 0.71
N VAL A 42 8.42 -2.38 1.65
CA VAL A 42 8.49 -1.84 3.02
C VAL A 42 9.81 -2.25 3.69
N ALA A 43 10.15 -3.54 3.64
CA ALA A 43 11.39 -4.07 4.22
C ALA A 43 12.65 -3.46 3.58
N GLU A 44 12.66 -3.27 2.25
CA GLU A 44 13.77 -2.62 1.54
C GLU A 44 13.95 -1.16 1.96
N VAL A 45 12.86 -0.43 2.18
CA VAL A 45 12.92 0.96 2.68
C VAL A 45 13.43 1.00 4.11
N GLN A 46 12.86 0.20 5.01
CA GLN A 46 13.25 0.16 6.42
C GLN A 46 14.73 -0.25 6.59
N ARG A 47 15.21 -1.24 5.82
CA ARG A 47 16.62 -1.67 5.86
C ARG A 47 17.59 -0.56 5.46
N ARG A 48 17.12 0.42 4.69
CA ARG A 48 17.88 1.59 4.25
C ARG A 48 17.72 2.78 5.19
N GLY A 49 17.11 2.57 6.36
CA GLY A 49 16.87 3.60 7.36
C GLY A 49 15.71 4.54 7.03
N GLY A 50 14.88 4.19 6.04
CA GLY A 50 13.71 4.97 5.66
C GLY A 50 12.46 4.60 6.45
N ILE A 51 11.47 5.49 6.42
CA ILE A 51 10.17 5.30 7.08
C ILE A 51 9.18 4.77 6.06
N ALA A 52 8.46 3.70 6.42
CA ALA A 52 7.44 3.11 5.57
C ALA A 52 6.06 3.23 6.23
N ALA A 53 5.03 3.37 5.40
CA ALA A 53 3.64 3.32 5.80
C ALA A 53 2.86 2.28 4.99
N PHE A 54 1.89 1.65 5.64
CA PHE A 54 0.98 0.67 5.07
C PHE A 54 -0.47 1.07 5.40
N VAL A 55 -1.24 1.36 4.37
CA VAL A 55 -2.68 1.66 4.47
C VAL A 55 -3.41 0.39 4.03
N ASP A 56 -3.94 -0.32 5.01
CA ASP A 56 -4.60 -1.62 4.87
C ASP A 56 -6.12 -1.43 4.78
N ALA A 57 -6.59 -1.13 3.57
CA ALA A 57 -8.01 -1.05 3.26
C ALA A 57 -8.67 -2.44 3.19
N GLU A 58 -7.91 -3.52 2.95
CA GLU A 58 -8.43 -4.89 2.95
C GLU A 58 -8.59 -5.51 4.34
N HIS A 59 -8.07 -4.86 5.38
CA HIS A 59 -8.06 -5.34 6.77
C HIS A 59 -7.45 -6.75 6.87
N ALA A 60 -6.43 -7.01 6.04
CA ALA A 60 -5.87 -8.34 5.79
C ALA A 60 -4.40 -8.46 6.20
N VAL A 61 -3.81 -7.43 6.81
CA VAL A 61 -2.41 -7.44 7.25
C VAL A 61 -2.16 -8.56 8.28
N ASP A 62 -1.18 -9.42 7.99
CA ASP A 62 -0.62 -10.41 8.91
C ASP A 62 0.76 -9.93 9.42
N PRO A 63 0.86 -9.44 10.67
CA PRO A 63 2.11 -8.96 11.25
C PRO A 63 3.20 -10.04 11.36
N VAL A 64 2.82 -11.30 11.56
CA VAL A 64 3.78 -12.41 11.67
C VAL A 64 4.38 -12.69 10.30
N TYR A 65 3.55 -12.74 9.26
CA TYR A 65 4.02 -12.92 7.89
C TYR A 65 4.90 -11.74 7.43
N ALA A 66 4.47 -10.50 7.67
CA ALA A 66 5.26 -9.31 7.35
C ALA A 66 6.65 -9.33 8.02
N LYS A 67 6.70 -9.66 9.32
CA LYS A 67 7.95 -9.77 10.08
C LYS A 67 8.88 -10.84 9.49
N ASN A 68 8.35 -11.99 9.08
CA ASN A 68 9.12 -13.05 8.44
C ASN A 68 9.70 -12.64 7.08
N LEU A 69 9.09 -11.67 6.40
CA LEU A 69 9.60 -11.09 5.16
C LEU A 69 10.60 -9.94 5.38
N GLY A 70 10.91 -9.63 6.64
CA GLY A 70 11.92 -8.63 7.02
C GLY A 70 11.36 -7.22 7.24
N VAL A 71 10.04 -7.09 7.38
CA VAL A 71 9.41 -5.84 7.84
C VAL A 71 9.69 -5.67 9.33
N ASP A 72 10.17 -4.48 9.70
CA ASP A 72 10.17 -4.02 11.09
C ASP A 72 8.76 -3.53 11.42
N VAL A 73 7.94 -4.44 11.93
CA VAL A 73 6.53 -4.19 12.27
C VAL A 73 6.40 -3.17 13.40
N ASP A 74 7.37 -3.09 14.31
CA ASP A 74 7.33 -2.17 15.45
C ASP A 74 7.54 -0.71 15.00
N GLN A 75 8.17 -0.50 13.85
CA GLN A 75 8.42 0.81 13.24
C GLN A 75 7.52 1.08 12.01
N LEU A 76 6.65 0.15 11.63
CA LEU A 76 5.75 0.33 10.48
C LEU A 76 4.58 1.23 10.87
N LEU A 77 4.38 2.31 10.10
CA LEU A 77 3.17 3.12 10.23
C LEU A 77 2.01 2.38 9.57
N ILE A 78 1.07 1.86 10.35
CA ILE A 78 -0.10 1.14 9.82
C ILE A 78 -1.37 1.94 10.07
N SER A 79 -2.23 2.00 9.06
CA SER A 79 -3.58 2.54 9.17
C SER A 79 -4.58 1.58 8.53
N GLN A 80 -5.73 1.40 9.17
CA GLN A 80 -6.88 0.64 8.66
C GLN A 80 -8.06 1.59 8.53
N PRO A 81 -8.26 2.21 7.35
CA PRO A 81 -9.34 3.16 7.14
C PRO A 81 -10.68 2.45 7.01
N ASP A 82 -11.76 3.16 7.33
CA ASP A 82 -13.14 2.69 7.19
C ASP A 82 -13.72 3.00 5.80
N THR A 83 -13.18 4.02 5.12
CA THR A 83 -13.71 4.51 3.82
C THR A 83 -12.60 4.75 2.80
N GLY A 84 -12.96 4.75 1.51
CA GLY A 84 -12.03 5.06 0.42
C GLY A 84 -11.48 6.49 0.51
N GLU A 85 -12.32 7.46 0.86
CA GLU A 85 -11.91 8.85 1.04
C GLU A 85 -10.90 9.00 2.18
N GLU A 86 -11.17 8.37 3.34
CA GLU A 86 -10.25 8.36 4.48
C GLU A 86 -8.90 7.71 4.11
N ALA A 87 -8.92 6.59 3.40
CA ALA A 87 -7.69 5.94 2.94
C ALA A 87 -6.83 6.91 2.11
N LEU A 88 -7.43 7.64 1.17
CA LEU A 88 -6.73 8.60 0.31
C LEU A 88 -6.26 9.85 1.09
N GLU A 89 -7.04 10.34 2.05
CA GLU A 89 -6.62 11.43 2.94
C GLU A 89 -5.39 11.05 3.78
N ILE A 90 -5.36 9.81 4.28
CA ILE A 90 -4.22 9.27 5.04
C ILE A 90 -2.98 9.14 4.16
N VAL A 91 -3.13 8.64 2.93
CA VAL A 91 -2.04 8.59 1.94
C VAL A 91 -1.50 10.00 1.65
N ASP A 92 -2.38 10.98 1.41
CA ASP A 92 -1.98 12.37 1.17
C ASP A 92 -1.26 12.97 2.39
N ALA A 93 -1.75 12.73 3.60
CA ALA A 93 -1.12 13.19 4.84
C ALA A 93 0.31 12.63 5.00
N PHE A 94 0.51 11.33 4.74
CA PHE A 94 1.84 10.72 4.78
C PHE A 94 2.79 11.33 3.75
N ILE A 95 2.33 11.54 2.52
CA ILE A 95 3.14 12.15 1.45
C ILE A 95 3.49 13.60 1.80
N ARG A 96 2.51 14.40 2.25
CA ARG A 96 2.71 15.81 2.61
C ARG A 96 3.63 16.02 3.80
N SER A 97 3.68 15.05 4.72
CA SER A 97 4.59 15.12 5.87
C SER A 97 6.07 15.22 5.45
N GLY A 98 6.41 14.69 4.26
CA GLY A 98 7.79 14.57 3.79
C GLY A 98 8.65 13.58 4.59
N ALA A 99 8.09 12.92 5.61
CA ALA A 99 8.80 11.99 6.47
C ALA A 99 8.75 10.53 5.96
N VAL A 100 7.75 10.18 5.15
CA VAL A 100 7.53 8.80 4.69
C VAL A 100 8.20 8.58 3.33
N ASP A 101 9.03 7.54 3.24
CA ASP A 101 9.79 7.17 2.05
C ASP A 101 9.02 6.29 1.07
N VAL A 102 8.05 5.50 1.58
CA VAL A 102 7.12 4.67 0.80
C VAL A 102 5.79 4.55 1.52
N VAL A 103 4.70 4.68 0.78
CA VAL A 103 3.35 4.36 1.24
C VAL A 103 2.84 3.21 0.37
N VAL A 104 2.45 2.10 0.99
CA VAL A 104 1.75 0.99 0.33
C VAL A 104 0.28 1.10 0.67
N LEU A 105 -0.58 1.09 -0.35
CA LEU A 105 -2.03 1.05 -0.21
C LEU A 105 -2.54 -0.31 -0.69
N ASP A 106 -3.07 -1.11 0.23
CA ASP A 106 -3.59 -2.45 -0.04
C ASP A 106 -5.07 -2.53 0.39
N SER A 107 -6.05 -2.45 -0.51
CA SER A 107 -5.93 -2.32 -1.97
C SER A 107 -6.96 -1.35 -2.55
N VAL A 108 -6.77 -1.00 -3.83
CA VAL A 108 -7.69 -0.10 -4.55
C VAL A 108 -9.12 -0.67 -4.62
N ALA A 109 -9.27 -1.99 -4.73
CA ALA A 109 -10.58 -2.63 -4.81
C ALA A 109 -11.39 -2.50 -3.52
N ALA A 110 -10.72 -2.27 -2.38
CA ALA A 110 -11.32 -2.07 -1.08
C ALA A 110 -11.61 -0.59 -0.76
N LEU A 111 -11.33 0.34 -1.68
CA LEU A 111 -11.66 1.76 -1.51
C LEU A 111 -13.14 2.02 -1.78
N VAL A 112 -13.99 1.58 -0.85
CA VAL A 112 -15.44 1.76 -0.93
C VAL A 112 -15.78 3.20 -0.50
N PRO A 113 -16.49 3.98 -1.33
CA PRO A 113 -16.89 5.33 -0.97
C PRO A 113 -17.77 5.35 0.28
N LYS A 114 -17.63 6.38 1.10
CA LYS A 114 -18.46 6.55 2.30
C LYS A 114 -19.97 6.44 2.02
N ALA A 115 -20.41 7.01 0.90
CA ALA A 115 -21.82 6.97 0.49
C ALA A 115 -22.32 5.53 0.22
N GLU A 116 -21.46 4.65 -0.29
CA GLU A 116 -21.82 3.24 -0.53
C GLU A 116 -21.86 2.44 0.78
N ILE A 117 -21.01 2.77 1.76
CA ILE A 117 -21.01 2.14 3.09
C ILE A 117 -22.25 2.54 3.90
N GLU A 118 -22.67 3.81 3.82
CA GLU A 118 -23.83 4.34 4.54
C GLU A 118 -25.18 4.06 3.81
N GLY A 119 -25.13 3.67 2.53
CA GLY A 119 -26.31 3.38 1.70
C GLY A 119 -26.93 2.00 1.97
N GLU A 120 -28.17 1.80 1.51
CA GLU A 120 -28.80 0.47 1.56
C GLU A 120 -28.24 -0.44 0.45
N MET A 121 -28.00 -1.72 0.77
CA MET A 121 -27.58 -2.71 -0.22
C MET A 121 -28.58 -2.79 -1.38
N GLY A 122 -28.17 -2.37 -2.57
CA GLY A 122 -29.00 -2.40 -3.79
C GLY A 122 -29.31 -1.03 -4.38
N ASP A 123 -28.98 0.06 -3.67
CA ASP A 123 -29.08 1.39 -4.24
C ASP A 123 -28.01 1.59 -5.33
N SER A 124 -28.44 2.00 -6.52
CA SER A 124 -27.58 2.22 -7.67
C SER A 124 -26.74 3.50 -7.50
N HIS A 125 -25.51 3.35 -7.02
CA HIS A 125 -24.51 4.39 -6.85
C HIS A 125 -23.60 4.47 -8.09
N MET A 126 -24.15 4.76 -9.28
CA MET A 126 -23.32 4.89 -10.49
C MET A 126 -22.50 6.20 -10.47
N GLY A 127 -21.17 6.08 -10.32
CA GLY A 127 -20.21 7.14 -10.62
C GLY A 127 -20.16 8.29 -9.60
N LEU A 128 -20.39 8.01 -8.31
CA LEU A 128 -20.60 9.05 -7.31
C LEU A 128 -19.36 9.87 -6.92
N GLN A 129 -18.15 9.43 -7.25
CA GLN A 129 -16.97 10.30 -7.32
C GLN A 129 -16.05 9.81 -8.45
N ALA A 130 -15.79 10.69 -9.42
CA ALA A 130 -14.84 10.51 -10.51
C ALA A 130 -13.78 11.61 -10.44
#